data_AF-A0A7D7ZSK8-F1
#
_entry.id   AF-A0A7D7ZSK8-F1
#
_cell.length_a   1.000
_cell.length_b   1.000
_cell.length_c   1.000
_cell.angle_alpha   90.00
_cell.angle_beta   90.00
_cell.angle_gamma   90.00
#
_symmetry.space_group_name_H-M   'P 1'
#
loop_
_entity.id
_entity.type
_entity.pdbx_description
1 polymer ?
#
loop_
_entity_poly.entity_id
_entity_poly.type
_entity_poly.pdbx_seq_one_letter_code
_entity_poly.pdbx_strand_id
1 'polypeptide(L)'
;MIKLQKEIKSTFGAKHTPNTSQLVTVDGFDDLEKEGAVKFFSGKSLGDVLEHLQSRKADMIAGADYQLEEWSVLKPSARYYYLQAYLEFLLETQSENDPDGGYISDLFHQLYQTVYMYGAEAYSDEQKVLLRKIAAFALETIKSHKGIEDWSDDIIDNINTFLLELEKND
;
A
#
# COMPACT_ATOMS: atom_id res chain seq x y z
N MET A 1 9.25 13.31 -6.96
CA MET A 1 9.80 12.28 -6.05
C MET A 1 10.10 12.82 -4.64
N ILE A 2 11.18 13.60 -4.40
CA ILE A 2 11.58 14.08 -3.05
C ILE A 2 10.44 14.79 -2.30
N LYS A 3 9.61 15.57 -3.01
CA LYS A 3 8.44 16.25 -2.43
C LYS A 3 7.36 15.27 -1.93
N LEU A 4 6.99 14.27 -2.74
CA LEU A 4 6.00 13.25 -2.37
C LEU A 4 6.47 12.40 -1.19
N GLN A 5 7.75 12.01 -1.16
CA GLN A 5 8.35 11.28 -0.04
C GLN A 5 8.22 12.04 1.28
N LYS A 6 8.41 13.37 1.26
CA LYS A 6 8.20 14.20 2.45
C LYS A 6 6.73 14.26 2.87
N GLU A 7 5.81 14.39 1.90
CA GLU A 7 4.37 14.40 2.16
C GLU A 7 3.91 13.07 2.79
N ILE A 8 4.37 11.92 2.26
CA ILE A 8 4.10 10.59 2.83
C ILE A 8 4.52 10.51 4.30
N LYS A 9 5.76 10.93 4.61
CA LYS A 9 6.28 10.92 5.98
C LYS A 9 5.49 11.82 6.92
N SER A 10 5.04 12.98 6.45
CA SER A 10 4.24 13.88 7.29
C SER A 10 2.81 13.38 7.53
N THR A 11 2.22 12.71 6.55
CA THR A 11 0.79 12.32 6.58
C THR A 11 0.55 10.94 7.19
N PHE A 12 1.49 10.00 7.01
CA PHE A 12 1.39 8.63 7.53
C PHE A 12 2.36 8.32 8.68
N GLY A 13 3.33 9.21 8.92
CA GLY A 13 4.32 9.03 9.98
C GLY A 13 3.73 9.09 11.38
N ALA A 14 3.33 7.95 11.93
CA ALA A 14 3.00 7.85 13.34
C ALA A 14 4.28 7.89 14.20
N LYS A 15 4.19 8.50 15.38
CA LYS A 15 5.34 8.71 16.28
C LYS A 15 5.86 7.44 16.96
N HIS A 16 5.06 6.36 16.96
CA HIS A 16 5.36 5.13 17.69
C HIS A 16 5.01 3.90 16.86
N THR A 17 5.88 2.88 16.95
CA THR A 17 5.65 1.57 16.37
C THR A 17 4.43 0.90 17.02
N PRO A 18 3.46 0.39 16.24
CA PRO A 18 2.33 -0.36 16.76
C PRO A 18 2.78 -1.59 17.54
N ASN A 19 2.16 -1.86 18.68
CA ASN A 19 2.34 -3.10 19.42
C ASN A 19 1.31 -4.16 18.97
N THR A 20 1.50 -5.42 19.38
CA THR A 20 0.65 -6.56 18.97
C THR A 20 -0.85 -6.34 19.19
N SER A 21 -1.25 -5.68 20.29
CA SER A 21 -2.67 -5.40 20.59
C SER A 21 -3.29 -4.36 19.65
N GLN A 22 -2.46 -3.63 18.90
CA GLN A 22 -2.85 -2.63 17.92
C GLN A 22 -2.87 -3.21 16.50
N LEU A 23 -2.46 -4.46 16.28
CA LEU A 23 -2.42 -5.06 14.95
C LEU A 23 -3.81 -5.52 14.49
N VAL A 24 -4.58 -6.25 15.31
CA VAL A 24 -5.86 -6.85 14.87
C VAL A 24 -6.97 -6.72 15.92
N THR A 25 -8.20 -6.42 15.49
CA THR A 25 -9.43 -6.60 16.30
C THR A 25 -10.14 -7.87 15.86
N VAL A 26 -10.69 -8.58 16.83
CA VAL A 26 -11.36 -9.87 16.71
C VAL A 26 -12.75 -9.68 16.05
N ASP A 27 -12.85 -9.47 14.73
CA ASP A 27 -13.99 -9.88 13.86
C ASP A 27 -13.81 -9.44 12.38
N GLY A 28 -14.41 -10.17 11.43
CA GLY A 28 -14.69 -9.69 10.05
C GLY A 28 -13.71 -10.02 8.90
N PHE A 29 -12.55 -10.62 9.18
CA PHE A 29 -11.55 -11.06 8.16
C PHE A 29 -11.28 -12.57 8.27
N ASP A 30 -10.60 -13.18 7.29
CA ASP A 30 -10.15 -14.58 7.43
C ASP A 30 -9.17 -14.67 8.60
N ASP A 31 -9.30 -15.71 9.42
CA ASP A 31 -8.41 -15.94 10.55
C ASP A 31 -6.97 -16.20 10.09
N LEU A 32 -6.77 -16.75 8.89
CA LEU A 32 -5.45 -16.94 8.29
C LEU A 32 -4.73 -15.61 8.03
N GLU A 33 -5.43 -14.63 7.45
CA GLU A 33 -4.88 -13.29 7.17
C GLU A 33 -4.52 -12.56 8.47
N LYS A 34 -5.36 -12.71 9.51
CA LYS A 34 -5.10 -12.14 10.84
C LYS A 34 -3.88 -12.76 11.51
N GLU A 35 -3.74 -14.08 11.45
CA GLU A 35 -2.58 -14.78 11.99
C GLU A 35 -1.29 -14.40 11.24
N GLY A 36 -1.37 -14.29 9.91
CA GLY A 36 -0.30 -13.77 9.06
C GLY A 36 0.11 -12.35 9.46
N ALA A 37 -0.86 -11.44 9.61
CA ALA A 37 -0.63 -10.06 10.00
C ALA A 37 0.04 -9.92 11.37
N VAL A 38 -0.44 -10.67 12.38
CA VAL A 38 0.20 -10.68 13.70
C VAL A 38 1.62 -11.25 13.60
N LYS A 39 1.81 -12.36 12.90
CA LYS A 39 3.11 -13.02 12.74
C LYS A 39 4.11 -12.12 12.04
N PHE A 40 3.69 -11.39 11.01
CA PHE A 40 4.58 -10.52 10.24
C PHE A 40 4.84 -9.19 10.94
N PHE A 41 3.81 -8.46 11.37
CA PHE A 41 3.97 -7.08 11.87
C PHE A 41 4.33 -6.98 13.35
N SER A 42 4.20 -8.05 14.15
CA SER A 42 4.52 -7.99 15.59
C SER A 42 5.99 -7.62 15.84
N GLY A 43 6.19 -6.48 16.52
CA GLY A 43 7.51 -5.98 16.86
C GLY A 43 8.28 -5.34 15.70
N LYS A 44 7.71 -5.26 14.50
CA LYS A 44 8.38 -4.66 13.34
C LYS A 44 8.25 -3.14 13.33
N SER A 45 9.37 -2.47 13.12
CA SER A 45 9.43 -1.06 12.77
C SER A 45 9.09 -0.82 11.30
N LEU A 46 8.91 0.45 10.93
CA LEU A 46 8.84 0.87 9.53
C LEU A 46 10.05 0.41 8.70
N GLY A 47 11.24 0.45 9.28
CA GLY A 47 12.48 0.04 8.60
C GLY A 47 12.47 -1.44 8.28
N ASP A 48 12.01 -2.28 9.21
CA ASP A 48 11.94 -3.73 9.02
C ASP A 48 10.94 -4.12 7.91
N VAL A 49 9.84 -3.37 7.78
CA VAL A 49 8.87 -3.60 6.69
C VAL A 49 9.43 -3.12 5.36
N LEU A 50 10.07 -1.94 5.30
CA LEU A 50 10.69 -1.45 4.07
C LEU A 50 11.83 -2.38 3.59
N GLU A 51 12.67 -2.86 4.49
CA GLU A 51 13.73 -3.83 4.17
C GLU A 51 13.15 -5.14 3.63
N HIS A 52 12.05 -5.63 4.22
CA HIS A 52 11.33 -6.79 3.68
C HIS A 52 10.88 -6.55 2.24
N LEU A 53 10.20 -5.43 1.97
CA LEU A 53 9.72 -5.09 0.62
C LEU A 53 10.87 -5.02 -0.40
N GLN A 54 11.97 -4.38 -0.01
CA GLN A 54 13.17 -4.27 -0.84
C GLN A 54 13.83 -5.64 -1.10
N SER A 55 13.81 -6.55 -0.12
CA SER A 55 14.36 -7.90 -0.30
C SER A 55 13.58 -8.71 -1.34
N ARG A 56 12.27 -8.43 -1.50
CA ARG A 56 11.40 -9.12 -2.47
C ARG A 56 11.66 -8.74 -3.92
N LYS A 57 12.30 -7.60 -4.18
CA LYS A 57 12.76 -7.23 -5.53
C LYS A 57 13.70 -8.26 -6.14
N ALA A 58 14.47 -8.99 -5.32
CA ALA A 58 15.35 -10.05 -5.81
C ALA A 58 14.59 -11.33 -6.19
N ASP A 59 13.35 -11.50 -5.70
CA ASP A 59 12.55 -12.72 -5.81
C ASP A 59 11.52 -12.68 -6.95
N MET A 60 11.59 -11.70 -7.87
CA MET A 60 10.59 -11.42 -8.95
C MET A 60 10.19 -12.63 -9.82
N ILE A 61 10.90 -13.76 -9.73
CA ILE A 61 10.65 -14.99 -10.47
C ILE A 61 9.56 -15.87 -9.81
N ALA A 62 9.19 -15.64 -8.53
CA ALA A 62 8.39 -16.60 -7.74
C ALA A 62 7.09 -16.08 -7.10
N GLY A 63 6.57 -14.92 -7.50
CA GLY A 63 5.40 -14.32 -6.85
C GLY A 63 5.77 -13.70 -5.50
N ALA A 64 6.30 -12.49 -5.56
CA ALA A 64 6.82 -11.78 -4.40
C ALA A 64 5.75 -11.57 -3.31
N ASP A 65 6.03 -12.08 -2.11
CA ASP A 65 5.16 -11.93 -0.95
C ASP A 65 5.40 -10.57 -0.28
N TYR A 66 4.59 -9.59 -0.69
CA TYR A 66 4.60 -8.22 -0.18
C TYR A 66 3.78 -8.04 1.11
N GLN A 67 3.10 -9.07 1.61
CA GLN A 67 2.27 -9.00 2.82
C GLN A 67 1.16 -7.94 2.73
N LEU A 68 0.63 -7.70 1.53
CA LEU A 68 -0.37 -6.66 1.27
C LEU A 68 -1.77 -7.06 1.77
N GLU A 69 -2.11 -8.35 1.72
CA GLU A 69 -3.34 -8.89 2.31
C GLU A 69 -3.29 -8.79 3.84
N GLU A 70 -2.19 -9.21 4.45
CA GLU A 70 -1.96 -9.08 5.89
C GLU A 70 -1.93 -7.62 6.36
N TRP A 71 -1.51 -6.69 5.50
CA TRP A 71 -1.54 -5.26 5.81
C TRP A 71 -2.98 -4.71 5.83
N SER A 72 -3.85 -5.14 4.91
CA SER A 72 -5.19 -4.56 4.75
C SER A 72 -6.12 -4.86 5.95
N VAL A 73 -5.87 -5.98 6.65
CA VAL A 73 -6.64 -6.40 7.84
C VAL A 73 -6.23 -5.68 9.13
N LEU A 74 -5.18 -4.85 9.10
CA LEU A 74 -4.69 -4.16 10.29
C LEU A 74 -5.67 -3.10 10.80
N LYS A 75 -5.66 -2.86 12.12
CA LYS A 75 -6.38 -1.71 12.70
C LYS A 75 -5.88 -0.39 12.10
N PRO A 76 -6.74 0.65 12.02
CA PRO A 76 -6.39 1.94 11.41
C PRO A 76 -5.02 2.50 11.83
N SER A 77 -4.72 2.54 13.13
CA SER A 77 -3.44 3.08 13.61
C SER A 77 -2.21 2.30 13.12
N ALA A 78 -2.30 0.97 13.03
CA ALA A 78 -1.22 0.13 12.54
C ALA A 78 -1.14 0.15 11.01
N ARG A 79 -2.30 0.08 10.36
CA ARG A 79 -2.43 0.17 8.91
C ARG A 79 -1.82 1.43 8.36
N TYR A 80 -2.12 2.60 8.94
CA TYR A 80 -1.57 3.88 8.51
C TYR A 80 -0.08 3.98 8.75
N TYR A 81 0.40 3.47 9.88
CA TYR A 81 1.84 3.41 10.17
C TYR A 81 2.56 2.62 9.08
N TYR A 82 2.17 1.36 8.84
CA TYR A 82 2.89 0.52 7.88
C TYR A 82 2.63 0.90 6.42
N LEU A 83 1.49 1.51 6.08
CA LEU A 83 1.22 2.03 4.73
C LEU A 83 2.31 3.00 4.28
N GLN A 84 2.94 3.75 5.20
CA GLN A 84 4.08 4.60 4.86
C GLN A 84 5.21 3.81 4.17
N ALA A 85 5.57 2.62 4.65
CA ALA A 85 6.63 1.81 4.06
C ALA A 85 6.25 1.34 2.65
N TYR A 86 5.00 0.92 2.45
CA TYR A 86 4.48 0.56 1.12
C TYR A 86 4.48 1.76 0.16
N LEU A 87 4.04 2.94 0.58
CA LEU A 87 4.05 4.12 -0.27
C LEU A 87 5.48 4.61 -0.59
N GLU A 88 6.41 4.48 0.35
CA GLU A 88 7.84 4.76 0.09
C GLU A 88 8.42 3.77 -0.92
N PHE A 89 8.09 2.49 -0.80
CA PHE A 89 8.51 1.45 -1.74
C PHE A 89 7.89 1.64 -3.13
N LEU A 90 6.62 2.04 -3.23
CA LEU A 90 5.97 2.40 -4.49
C LEU A 90 6.74 3.49 -5.24
N LEU A 91 7.16 4.55 -4.55
CA LEU A 91 7.94 5.63 -5.17
C LEU A 91 9.32 5.14 -5.64
N GLU A 92 9.92 4.19 -4.92
CA GLU A 92 11.17 3.55 -5.32
C GLU A 92 10.95 2.72 -6.59
N THR A 93 9.97 1.82 -6.59
CA THR A 93 9.60 0.97 -7.74
C THR A 93 9.29 1.79 -9.00
N GLN A 94 8.56 2.91 -8.86
CA GLN A 94 8.24 3.80 -9.99
C GLN A 94 9.44 4.57 -10.55
N SER A 95 10.55 4.62 -9.82
CA SER A 95 11.77 5.27 -10.28
C SER A 95 12.71 4.33 -11.05
N GLU A 96 12.37 3.04 -11.12
CA GLU A 96 13.16 2.02 -11.79
C GLU A 96 12.94 2.04 -13.30
N ASN A 97 13.92 1.52 -14.05
CA ASN A 97 13.79 1.39 -15.51
C ASN A 97 12.74 0.34 -15.91
N ASP A 98 12.50 -0.63 -15.05
CA ASP A 98 11.51 -1.70 -15.20
C ASP A 98 10.71 -1.82 -13.90
N PRO A 99 9.70 -0.95 -13.69
CA PRO A 99 8.91 -0.96 -12.47
C PRO A 99 8.17 -2.28 -12.28
N ASP A 100 8.17 -2.81 -11.05
CA ASP A 100 7.34 -3.96 -10.68
C ASP A 100 5.83 -3.61 -10.78
N GLY A 101 5.25 -3.87 -11.95
CA GLY A 101 3.83 -3.66 -12.22
C GLY A 101 2.91 -4.53 -11.36
N GLY A 102 3.36 -5.72 -10.96
CA GLY A 102 2.61 -6.61 -10.06
C GLY A 102 2.42 -5.97 -8.70
N TYR A 103 3.51 -5.51 -8.10
CA TYR A 103 3.46 -4.76 -6.84
C TYR A 103 2.53 -3.53 -6.93
N ILE A 104 2.64 -2.74 -8.01
CA ILE A 104 1.81 -1.54 -8.19
C ILE A 104 0.32 -1.95 -8.26
N SER A 105 0.00 -2.97 -9.06
CA SER A 105 -1.37 -3.49 -9.19
C SER A 105 -1.95 -3.93 -7.84
N ASP A 106 -1.21 -4.78 -7.12
CA ASP A 106 -1.66 -5.39 -5.87
C ASP A 106 -1.83 -4.35 -4.76
N LEU A 107 -0.92 -3.36 -4.69
CA LEU A 107 -1.05 -2.27 -3.72
C LEU A 107 -2.35 -1.48 -3.96
N PHE A 108 -2.64 -1.10 -5.21
CA PHE A 108 -3.87 -0.35 -5.52
C PHE A 108 -5.13 -1.20 -5.33
N HIS A 109 -5.07 -2.50 -5.61
CA HIS A 109 -6.14 -3.42 -5.27
C HIS A 109 -6.42 -3.44 -3.76
N GLN A 110 -5.40 -3.55 -2.92
CA GLN A 110 -5.56 -3.60 -1.46
C GLN A 110 -5.94 -2.24 -0.86
N LEU A 111 -5.49 -1.13 -1.46
CA LEU A 111 -5.98 0.21 -1.13
C LEU A 111 -7.48 0.33 -1.42
N TYR A 112 -7.94 -0.17 -2.58
CA TYR A 112 -9.37 -0.26 -2.91
C TYR A 112 -10.13 -1.11 -1.87
N GLN A 113 -9.67 -2.32 -1.57
CA GLN A 113 -10.32 -3.21 -0.60
C GLN A 113 -10.46 -2.53 0.76
N THR A 114 -9.42 -1.82 1.20
CA THR A 114 -9.46 -1.04 2.45
C THR A 114 -10.56 0.02 2.41
N VAL A 115 -10.68 0.81 1.34
CA VAL A 115 -11.76 1.80 1.25
C VAL A 115 -13.13 1.14 1.19
N TYR A 116 -13.27 0.07 0.40
CA TYR A 116 -14.52 -0.67 0.25
C TYR A 116 -15.01 -1.26 1.58
N MET A 117 -14.11 -1.82 2.38
CA MET A 117 -14.46 -2.47 3.65
C MET A 117 -14.68 -1.49 4.80
N TYR A 118 -13.88 -0.42 4.88
CA TYR A 118 -13.92 0.53 6.00
C TYR A 118 -14.68 1.83 5.69
N GLY A 119 -15.06 2.06 4.43
CA GLY A 119 -15.85 3.22 3.99
C GLY A 119 -15.19 4.57 4.26
N ALA A 120 -15.98 5.56 4.66
CA ALA A 120 -15.52 6.92 4.94
C ALA A 120 -14.46 7.02 6.06
N GLU A 121 -14.36 6.02 6.94
CA GLU A 121 -13.38 5.98 8.03
C GLU A 121 -12.03 5.36 7.61
N ALA A 122 -11.91 4.90 6.36
CA ALA A 122 -10.70 4.23 5.86
C ALA A 122 -9.46 5.12 5.89
N TYR A 123 -9.61 6.43 5.67
CA TYR A 123 -8.54 7.43 5.61
C TYR A 123 -9.07 8.81 6.00
N SER A 124 -8.24 9.65 6.62
CA SER A 124 -8.56 11.07 6.85
C SER A 124 -8.54 11.87 5.53
N ASP A 125 -9.18 13.04 5.50
CA ASP A 125 -9.20 13.89 4.30
C ASP A 125 -7.79 14.23 3.78
N GLU A 126 -6.85 14.49 4.69
CA GLU A 126 -5.44 14.74 4.35
C GLU A 126 -4.78 13.52 3.70
N GLN A 127 -5.08 12.31 4.21
CA GLN A 127 -4.61 11.05 3.63
C GLN A 127 -5.24 10.79 2.27
N LYS A 128 -6.55 11.00 2.11
CA LYS A 128 -7.26 10.85 0.83
C LYS A 128 -6.66 11.76 -0.25
N VAL A 129 -6.44 13.04 0.07
CA VAL A 129 -5.80 13.99 -0.85
C VAL A 129 -4.42 13.52 -1.28
N LEU A 130 -3.60 13.02 -0.35
CA LEU A 130 -2.27 12.51 -0.70
C LEU A 130 -2.34 11.23 -1.55
N LEU A 131 -3.23 10.29 -1.21
CA LEU A 131 -3.42 9.06 -1.99
C LEU A 131 -3.88 9.35 -3.42
N ARG A 132 -4.75 10.35 -3.66
CA ARG A 132 -5.11 10.80 -5.01
C ARG A 132 -3.90 11.29 -5.80
N LYS A 133 -3.00 12.06 -5.17
CA LYS A 133 -1.76 12.53 -5.81
C LYS A 133 -0.83 11.36 -6.17
N ILE A 134 -0.72 10.38 -5.27
CA ILE A 134 0.10 9.18 -5.49
C ILE A 134 -0.46 8.33 -6.63
N ALA A 135 -1.79 8.13 -6.66
CA ALA A 135 -2.47 7.44 -7.75
C ALA A 135 -2.26 8.14 -9.11
N ALA A 136 -2.37 9.47 -9.15
CA ALA A 136 -2.10 10.24 -10.37
C ALA A 136 -0.64 10.07 -10.84
N PHE A 137 0.32 10.12 -9.92
CA PHE A 137 1.74 9.89 -10.22
C PHE A 137 1.99 8.45 -10.75
N ALA A 138 1.28 7.46 -10.21
CA ALA A 138 1.35 6.09 -10.68
C ALA A 138 0.83 5.93 -12.12
N LEU A 139 -0.33 6.51 -12.42
CA LEU A 139 -0.90 6.51 -13.77
C LEU A 139 0.02 7.16 -14.79
N GLU A 140 0.63 8.30 -14.46
CA GLU A 140 1.59 8.98 -15.34
C GLU A 140 2.83 8.11 -15.60
N THR A 141 3.34 7.44 -14.57
CA THR A 141 4.49 6.53 -14.69
C THR A 141 4.17 5.35 -15.61
N ILE A 142 3.03 4.68 -15.40
CA ILE A 142 2.63 3.52 -16.21
C ILE A 142 2.43 3.91 -17.67
N LYS A 143 1.70 5.00 -17.93
CA LYS A 143 1.43 5.48 -19.31
C LYS A 143 2.68 5.90 -20.08
N SER A 144 3.76 6.26 -19.37
CA SER A 144 5.02 6.68 -19.99
C SER A 144 6.02 5.52 -20.17
N HIS A 145 5.77 4.36 -19.56
CA HIS A 145 6.63 3.18 -19.67
C HIS A 145 6.20 2.26 -20.81
N LYS A 146 7.07 2.13 -21.82
CA LYS A 146 6.84 1.26 -23.00
C LYS A 146 6.96 -0.24 -22.72
N GLY A 147 7.43 -0.65 -21.53
CA GLY A 147 7.65 -2.05 -21.16
C GLY A 147 6.47 -2.71 -20.43
N ILE A 148 5.44 -1.94 -20.05
CA ILE A 148 4.30 -2.41 -19.23
C ILE A 148 3.08 -2.76 -20.11
N GLU A 149 3.20 -2.73 -21.45
CA GLU A 149 2.04 -2.80 -22.37
C GLU A 149 1.11 -4.01 -22.16
N ASP A 150 1.62 -5.18 -21.77
CA ASP A 150 0.77 -6.37 -21.58
C ASP A 150 0.00 -6.37 -20.24
N TRP A 151 0.39 -5.55 -19.26
CA TRP A 151 -0.18 -5.51 -17.91
C TRP A 151 -0.73 -4.12 -17.53
N SER A 152 -0.56 -3.12 -18.40
CA SER A 152 -0.90 -1.73 -18.09
C SER A 152 -2.39 -1.53 -17.85
N ASP A 153 -3.25 -2.28 -18.55
CA ASP A 153 -4.70 -2.13 -18.44
C ASP A 153 -5.21 -2.58 -17.06
N ASP A 154 -4.77 -3.75 -16.57
CA ASP A 154 -5.14 -4.24 -15.23
C ASP A 154 -4.67 -3.29 -14.11
N ILE A 155 -3.45 -2.76 -14.23
CA ILE A 155 -2.92 -1.81 -13.25
C ILE A 155 -3.71 -0.50 -13.28
N ILE A 156 -4.00 0.02 -14.47
CA ILE A 156 -4.80 1.24 -14.65
C ILE A 156 -6.21 1.05 -14.08
N ASP A 157 -6.83 -0.11 -14.31
CA ASP A 157 -8.16 -0.44 -13.81
C ASP A 157 -8.18 -0.54 -12.28
N ASN A 158 -7.17 -1.16 -11.66
CA ASN A 158 -7.04 -1.18 -10.20
C ASN A 158 -6.87 0.24 -9.62
N ILE A 159 -6.03 1.09 -10.23
CA ILE A 159 -5.87 2.48 -9.79
C ILE A 159 -7.18 3.27 -9.92
N ASN A 160 -7.87 3.15 -11.06
CA ASN A 160 -9.12 3.85 -11.30
C ASN A 160 -10.23 3.37 -10.36
N THR A 161 -10.30 2.06 -10.09
CA THR A 161 -11.26 1.48 -9.15
C THR A 161 -11.02 2.01 -7.74
N PHE A 162 -9.76 2.08 -7.29
CA PHE A 162 -9.41 2.73 -6.03
C PHE A 162 -9.85 4.20 -5.98
N LEU A 163 -9.58 4.99 -7.02
CA LEU A 163 -9.95 6.40 -7.07
C LEU A 163 -11.47 6.61 -7.02
N LEU A 164 -12.23 5.80 -7.77
CA LEU A 164 -13.70 5.85 -7.76
C LEU A 164 -14.26 5.49 -6.39
N GLU A 165 -13.70 4.49 -5.72
CA GLU A 165 -14.15 4.10 -4.39
C GLU A 165 -13.82 5.17 -3.35
N LEU A 166 -12.66 5.80 -3.47
CA LEU A 166 -12.27 6.94 -2.63
C LEU A 166 -13.24 8.13 -2.79
N GLU A 167 -13.73 8.38 -4.01
CA GLU A 167 -14.71 9.45 -4.30
C GLU A 167 -16.11 9.20 -3.74
N LYS A 168 -16.57 7.94 -3.73
CA LYS A 168 -17.88 7.60 -3.15
C LYS A 168 -17.95 7.86 -1.64
N ASN A 169 -16.78 7.88 -1.00
CA ASN A 169 -16.62 7.95 0.45
C ASN A 169 -16.11 9.33 0.93
N ASP A 170 -16.18 10.35 0.07
CA ASP A 170 -15.93 11.77 0.40
C ASP A 170 -17.18 12.53 0.87
#